data_AF-A0A0C2G3P0-F1
#
_entry.id   AF-A0A0C2G3P0-F1
#
_cell.length_a   1.000
_cell.length_b   1.000
_cell.length_c   1.000
_cell.angle_alpha   90.00
_cell.angle_beta   90.00
_cell.angle_gamma   90.00
#
_symmetry.space_group_name_H-M   'P 1'
#
loop_
_entity.id
_entity.type
_entity.pdbx_description
1 polymer ?
#
loop_
_entity_poly.entity_id
_entity_poly.type
_entity_poly.pdbx_seq_one_letter_code
_entity_poly.pdbx_strand_id
1 'polypeptide(L)'
;MASAFQKHQFTILLTLFQIVFMVLFGLFGKYDTATMPEGSEDSVPMAVKYPLFQDTHVMIFIGFGFLMTFLKRYGFSAISINMLLACFTIEWGMIVRGMLGHEFAEHGKFTIGLEQ
;
A
#
# COMPACT_ATOMS: atom_id res chain seq x y z
N MET A 1 31.80 -0.75 -20.20
CA MET A 1 30.92 0.43 -20.06
C MET A 1 29.51 -0.07 -19.83
N ALA A 2 28.96 0.06 -18.61
CA ALA A 2 27.57 -0.32 -18.37
C ALA A 2 26.67 0.61 -19.18
N SER A 3 25.80 0.03 -20.02
CA SER A 3 24.84 0.77 -20.84
C SER A 3 24.02 1.71 -19.95
N ALA A 4 23.67 2.91 -20.43
CA ALA A 4 22.84 3.87 -19.70
C ALA A 4 21.51 3.25 -19.20
N PHE A 5 21.05 2.21 -19.90
CA PHE A 5 19.92 1.38 -19.54
C PHE A 5 20.08 0.64 -18.21
N GLN A 6 21.28 0.13 -17.93
CA GLN A 6 21.59 -0.61 -16.70
C GLN A 6 21.58 0.29 -15.45
N LYS A 7 21.85 1.59 -15.62
CA LYS A 7 21.80 2.58 -14.53
C LYS A 7 20.37 2.96 -14.15
N HIS A 8 19.43 2.94 -15.11
CA HIS A 8 18.03 3.33 -14.90
C HIS A 8 17.10 2.12 -14.77
N GLN A 9 17.62 0.91 -14.89
CA GLN A 9 16.84 -0.34 -14.88
C GLN A 9 15.92 -0.45 -13.66
N PHE A 10 16.42 -0.06 -12.48
CA PHE A 10 15.64 -0.07 -11.24
C PHE A 10 14.45 0.89 -11.30
N THR A 11 14.69 2.14 -11.71
CA THR A 11 13.63 3.15 -11.86
C THR A 11 12.61 2.74 -12.90
N ILE A 12 13.05 2.25 -14.07
CA ILE A 12 12.16 1.80 -15.15
C ILE A 12 11.26 0.66 -14.65
N LEU A 13 11.81 -0.31 -13.93
CA LEU A 13 11.07 -1.43 -13.39
C LEU A 13 10.03 -0.95 -12.36
N LEU A 14 10.42 -0.10 -11.41
CA LEU A 14 9.48 0.45 -10.41
C LEU A 14 8.35 1.25 -11.06
N THR A 15 8.67 2.12 -12.03
CA THR A 15 7.64 2.89 -12.74
C THR A 15 6.68 1.98 -13.49
N LEU A 16 7.18 0.91 -14.13
CA LEU A 16 6.33 -0.06 -14.81
C LEU A 16 5.38 -0.75 -13.83
N PHE A 17 5.87 -1.24 -12.68
CA PHE A 17 5.01 -1.83 -11.66
C PHE A 17 3.96 -0.84 -11.13
N GLN A 18 4.36 0.42 -10.89
CA GLN A 18 3.41 1.44 -10.43
C GLN A 18 2.28 1.69 -11.44
N ILE A 19 2.60 1.71 -12.74
CA ILE A 19 1.59 1.85 -13.80
C ILE A 19 0.65 0.65 -13.79
N VAL A 20 1.19 -0.57 -13.64
CA VAL A 20 0.36 -1.78 -13.54
C VAL A 20 -0.58 -1.70 -12.35
N PHE A 21 -0.09 -1.32 -11.16
CA PHE A 21 -0.94 -1.15 -9.98
C PHE A 21 -2.01 -0.09 -10.19
N MET A 22 -1.66 1.06 -10.77
CA MET A 22 -2.62 2.12 -11.06
C MET A 22 -3.74 1.66 -12.00
N VAL A 23 -3.42 0.88 -13.03
CA VAL A 23 -4.41 0.30 -13.94
C VAL A 23 -5.29 -0.72 -13.22
N LEU A 24 -4.71 -1.59 -12.40
CA LEU A 24 -5.46 -2.59 -11.63
C LEU A 24 -6.41 -1.93 -10.64
N PHE A 25 -5.96 -0.93 -9.88
CA PHE A 25 -6.82 -0.15 -8.98
C PHE A 25 -7.92 0.60 -9.74
N GLY A 26 -7.62 1.18 -10.91
CA GLY A 26 -8.62 1.88 -11.72
C GLY A 26 -9.70 0.97 -12.30
N LEU A 27 -9.37 -0.28 -12.65
CA LEU A 27 -10.32 -1.23 -13.23
C LEU A 27 -11.13 -1.98 -12.16
N PHE A 28 -10.49 -2.38 -11.07
CA PHE A 28 -11.06 -3.32 -10.09
C PHE A 28 -11.39 -2.69 -8.74
N GLY A 29 -10.83 -1.52 -8.43
CA GLY A 29 -11.07 -0.83 -7.16
C GLY A 29 -12.43 -0.15 -7.13
N LYS A 30 -13.20 -0.43 -6.07
CA LYS A 30 -14.44 0.30 -5.73
C LYS A 30 -14.35 0.76 -4.28
N TYR A 31 -14.69 2.02 -4.00
CA TYR A 31 -14.81 2.47 -2.61
C TYR A 31 -16.14 2.04 -2.02
N ASP A 32 -16.14 1.66 -0.75
CA ASP A 32 -17.35 1.34 -0.02
C ASP A 32 -18.25 2.57 0.09
N THR A 33 -19.54 2.42 -0.17
CA THR A 33 -20.55 3.48 -0.03
C THR A 33 -20.69 3.96 1.42
N ALA A 34 -20.31 3.14 2.41
CA ALA A 34 -20.25 3.53 3.82
C ALA A 34 -19.07 4.47 4.16
N THR A 35 -18.13 4.67 3.23
CA THR A 35 -17.00 5.62 3.39
C THR A 35 -17.21 6.92 2.61
N MET A 36 -18.32 7.05 1.88
CA MET A 36 -18.68 8.27 1.16
C MET A 36 -19.29 9.30 2.12
N PRO A 37 -19.00 10.60 1.94
CA PRO A 37 -19.46 11.67 2.83
C PRO A 37 -21.00 11.82 2.92
N GLU A 38 -21.77 11.17 2.05
CA GLU A 38 -23.24 11.16 2.06
C GLU A 38 -23.88 9.86 2.59
N GLY A 39 -23.09 8.84 2.94
CA GLY A 39 -23.58 7.50 3.28
C GLY A 39 -23.69 7.22 4.78
N SER A 40 -24.86 7.53 5.37
CA SER A 40 -25.41 6.98 6.64
C SER A 40 -24.59 7.12 7.94
N GLU A 41 -25.30 7.26 9.07
CA GLU A 41 -24.83 7.56 10.42
C GLU A 41 -23.91 6.50 11.10
N ASP A 42 -23.33 5.55 10.34
CA ASP A 42 -22.38 4.55 10.83
C ASP A 42 -20.93 5.05 10.74
N SER A 43 -20.66 6.26 11.21
CA SER A 43 -19.30 6.83 11.32
C SER A 43 -18.51 6.33 12.54
N VAL A 44 -19.19 5.65 13.48
CA VAL A 44 -18.62 5.11 14.71
C VAL A 44 -17.56 4.02 14.47
N PRO A 45 -17.73 3.05 13.55
CA PRO A 45 -16.71 2.04 13.27
C PRO A 45 -15.45 2.64 12.64
N MET A 46 -15.58 3.66 11.77
CA MET A 46 -14.43 4.32 11.15
C MET A 46 -13.60 5.11 12.17
N ALA A 47 -14.26 5.82 13.08
CA ALA A 47 -13.60 6.57 14.15
C ALA A 47 -12.78 5.68 15.11
N VAL A 48 -13.17 4.42 15.29
CA VAL A 48 -12.45 3.44 16.13
C VAL A 48 -11.39 2.68 15.34
N LYS A 49 -11.65 2.32 14.07
CA LYS A 49 -10.73 1.55 13.23
C LYS A 49 -9.56 2.38 12.70
N TYR A 50 -9.78 3.67 12.41
CA TYR A 50 -8.76 4.54 11.85
C TYR A 50 -7.53 4.75 12.78
N PRO A 51 -7.70 4.99 14.09
CA PRO A 51 -6.56 5.02 15.02
C PRO A 51 -5.74 3.73 15.04
N LEU A 52 -6.39 2.57 15.04
CA LEU A 52 -5.71 1.26 15.03
C LEU A 52 -4.92 1.03 13.72
N PHE A 53 -5.50 1.44 12.60
CA PHE A 53 -4.84 1.43 11.30
C PHE A 53 -3.60 2.34 11.31
N GLN A 54 -3.74 3.55 11.87
CA GLN A 54 -2.65 4.51 12.00
C GLN A 54 -1.52 3.99 12.89
N ASP A 55 -1.82 3.39 14.04
CA ASP A 55 -0.83 2.81 14.94
C ASP A 55 0.01 1.73 14.23
N THR A 56 -0.65 0.88 13.43
CA THR A 56 0.03 -0.15 12.63
C THR A 56 0.92 0.48 11.55
N HIS A 57 0.45 1.53 10.87
CA HIS A 57 1.26 2.26 9.89
C HIS A 57 2.50 2.89 10.53
N VAL A 58 2.35 3.51 11.71
CA VAL A 58 3.48 4.08 12.46
C VAL A 58 4.49 3.00 12.83
N MET A 59 4.03 1.82 13.25
CA MET A 59 4.92 0.68 13.53
C MET A 59 5.71 0.21 12.29
N ILE A 60 5.09 0.16 11.12
CA ILE A 60 5.73 -0.27 9.87
C ILE A 60 6.76 0.74 9.37
N PHE A 61 6.36 2.02 9.29
CA PHE A 61 7.20 3.06 8.69
C PHE A 61 8.25 3.60 9.67
N ILE A 62 7.84 3.94 10.89
CA ILE A 62 8.72 4.56 11.89
C ILE A 62 9.33 3.49 12.79
N GLY A 63 8.53 2.54 13.29
CA GLY A 63 9.00 1.49 14.20
C GLY A 63 10.13 0.66 13.58
N PHE A 64 9.82 -0.14 12.56
CA PHE A 64 10.85 -0.94 11.88
C PHE A 64 11.88 -0.09 11.13
N GLY A 65 11.45 1.03 10.53
CA GLY A 65 12.32 1.94 9.80
C GLY A 65 13.47 2.47 10.64
N PHE A 66 13.19 2.99 11.84
CA PHE A 66 14.22 3.50 12.74
C PHE A 66 14.91 2.40 13.54
N LEU A 67 14.25 1.27 13.83
CA LEU A 67 14.90 0.13 14.46
C LEU A 67 16.11 -0.34 13.65
N MET A 68 16.02 -0.39 12.32
CA MET A 68 17.11 -0.81 11.43
C MET A 68 18.25 0.23 11.29
N THR A 69 18.08 1.44 11.82
CA THR A 69 19.08 2.53 11.69
C THR A 69 20.25 2.43 12.65
N PHE A 70 20.26 1.45 13.57
CA PHE A 70 21.35 1.28 14.53
C PHE A 70 22.72 1.02 13.87
N LEU A 71 22.74 0.62 12.59
CA LEU A 71 23.97 0.46 11.82
C LEU A 71 24.55 1.82 11.39
N LYS A 72 25.69 2.19 11.99
CA LYS A 72 26.45 3.44 11.80
C LYS A 72 26.65 3.90 10.34
N ARG A 73 26.66 2.97 9.36
CA ARG A 73 26.89 3.29 7.94
C ARG A 73 25.68 3.06 7.03
N TYR A 74 24.58 2.50 7.54
CA TYR A 74 23.43 2.09 6.73
C TYR A 74 22.10 2.77 7.10
N GLY A 75 22.10 3.71 8.06
CA GLY A 75 20.86 4.36 8.51
C GLY A 75 19.99 4.96 7.39
N PHE A 76 20.59 5.71 6.46
CA PHE A 76 19.84 6.31 5.35
C PHE A 76 19.27 5.25 4.40
N SER A 77 20.09 4.27 4.00
CA SER A 77 19.65 3.20 3.11
C SER A 77 18.59 2.31 3.74
N ALA A 78 18.67 2.06 5.06
CA ALA A 78 17.70 1.24 5.79
C ALA A 78 16.31 1.87 5.76
N ILE A 79 16.20 3.17 6.04
CA ILE A 79 14.92 3.89 6.00
C ILE A 79 14.36 3.94 4.58
N SER A 80 15.18 4.29 3.58
CA SER A 80 14.70 4.43 2.20
C SER A 80 14.23 3.10 1.60
N ILE A 81 14.96 2.01 1.86
CA ILE A 81 14.57 0.66 1.40
C ILE A 81 13.33 0.17 2.15
N ASN A 82 13.23 0.42 3.47
CA ASN A 82 12.03 0.10 4.25
C ASN A 82 10.79 0.81 3.70
N MET A 83 10.90 2.12 3.46
CA MET A 83 9.80 2.92 2.91
C MET A 83 9.36 2.39 1.55
N LEU A 84 10.31 2.13 0.65
CA LEU A 84 10.01 1.61 -0.69
C LEU A 84 9.31 0.24 -0.61
N LEU A 85 9.85 -0.69 0.18
CA LEU A 85 9.27 -2.02 0.34
C LEU A 85 7.89 -1.98 1.01
N ALA A 86 7.72 -1.14 2.03
CA ALA A 86 6.45 -0.99 2.72
C ALA A 86 5.36 -0.49 1.78
N CYS A 87 5.59 0.60 1.04
CA CYS A 87 4.62 1.12 0.07
C CYS A 87 4.27 0.07 -1.00
N PHE A 88 5.29 -0.57 -1.58
CA PHE A 88 5.07 -1.58 -2.62
C PHE A 88 4.29 -2.79 -2.10
N THR A 89 4.59 -3.25 -0.88
CA THR A 89 3.94 -4.41 -0.28
C THR A 89 2.51 -4.10 0.15
N ILE A 90 2.24 -2.87 0.61
CA ILE A 90 0.88 -2.42 0.93
C ILE A 90 0.04 -2.40 -0.35
N GLU A 91 0.52 -1.76 -1.42
CA GLU A 91 -0.20 -1.72 -2.70
C GLU A 91 -0.45 -3.12 -3.28
N TRP A 92 0.57 -3.97 -3.31
CA TRP A 92 0.42 -5.35 -3.77
C TRP A 92 -0.50 -6.17 -2.88
N GLY A 93 -0.39 -6.02 -1.56
CA GLY A 93 -1.21 -6.73 -0.57
C GLY A 93 -2.69 -6.40 -0.72
N MET A 94 -3.02 -5.13 -0.91
CA MET A 94 -4.40 -4.69 -1.16
C MET A 94 -4.97 -5.34 -2.42
N ILE A 95 -4.20 -5.40 -3.51
CA ILE A 95 -4.64 -6.03 -4.77
C ILE A 95 -4.85 -7.53 -4.56
N VAL A 96 -3.89 -8.25 -3.97
CA VAL A 96 -3.98 -9.70 -3.78
C VAL A 96 -5.14 -10.08 -2.87
N ARG A 97 -5.30 -9.38 -1.73
CA ARG A 97 -6.41 -9.63 -0.81
C ARG A 97 -7.76 -9.28 -1.45
N GLY A 98 -7.82 -8.17 -2.20
CA GLY A 98 -9.00 -7.79 -2.96
C GLY A 98 -9.39 -8.83 -4.01
N MET A 99 -8.43 -9.34 -4.78
CA MET A 99 -8.67 -10.36 -5.80
C MET A 99 -9.04 -11.74 -5.24
N LEU A 100 -8.52 -12.10 -4.05
CA LEU A 100 -8.85 -13.35 -3.36
C LEU A 100 -10.12 -13.25 -2.51
N GLY A 101 -10.71 -12.06 -2.37
CA GLY A 101 -11.93 -11.83 -1.61
C GLY A 101 -13.16 -12.42 -2.31
N HIS A 102 -14.14 -12.84 -1.51
CA HIS A 102 -15.41 -13.38 -2.02
C HIS A 102 -16.16 -12.38 -2.92
N GLU A 103 -16.03 -11.07 -2.67
CA GLU A 103 -16.67 -10.02 -3.48
C GLU A 103 -16.13 -9.95 -4.92
N PHE A 104 -14.85 -10.27 -5.12
CA PHE A 104 -14.27 -10.33 -6.46
C PHE A 104 -14.84 -11.50 -7.27
N ALA A 105 -15.13 -12.63 -6.62
CA ALA A 105 -15.71 -13.79 -7.28
C ALA A 105 -17.14 -13.55 -7.80
N GLU A 106 -17.90 -12.67 -7.15
CA GLU A 106 -19.30 -12.39 -7.54
C GLU A 106 -19.46 -11.14 -8.42
N HIS A 107 -18.68 -10.08 -8.18
CA HIS A 107 -18.86 -8.79 -8.86
C HIS A 107 -17.66 -8.38 -9.72
N GLY A 108 -16.56 -9.13 -9.69
CA GLY A 108 -15.33 -8.79 -10.40
C GLY A 108 -14.71 -7.46 -9.95
N LYS A 109 -15.05 -6.97 -8.75
CA LYS A 109 -14.52 -5.75 -8.14
C LYS A 109 -14.20 -6.00 -6.68
N PHE A 110 -13.17 -5.33 -6.17
CA PHE A 110 -12.82 -5.39 -4.75
C PHE A 110 -13.09 -4.05 -4.07
N THR A 111 -13.70 -4.12 -2.89
CA THR A 111 -14.03 -2.96 -2.08
C THR A 111 -12.81 -2.50 -1.29
N ILE A 112 -12.48 -1.21 -1.36
CA ILE A 112 -11.35 -0.60 -0.66
C ILE A 112 -11.89 0.10 0.59
N GLY A 113 -11.59 -0.47 1.76
CA GLY A 113 -11.95 0.07 3.08
C GLY A 113 -10.80 -0.02 4.10
N LEU A 114 -11.05 0.37 5.35
CA LEU A 114 -10.06 0.30 6.43
C LEU A 114 -9.82 -1.12 6.96
N GLU A 115 -10.75 -2.04 6.72
CA GLU A 115 -10.52 -3.47 6.94
C GLU A 115 -9.90 -4.06 5.68
N GLN A 116 -8.60 -4.37 5.78
CA GLN A 116 -7.76 -4.97 4.74
C GLN A 116 -7.23 -6.30 5.22
#